data_AF-A0A9Q4KUE3-F1
#
_entry.id   AF-A0A9Q4KUE3-F1
#
_cell.length_a   1.000
_cell.length_b   1.000
_cell.length_c   1.000
_cell.angle_alpha   90.00
_cell.angle_beta   90.00
_cell.angle_gamma   90.00
#
_symmetry.space_group_name_H-M   'P 1'
#
loop_
_entity.id
_entity.type
_entity.pdbx_description
1 polymer ?
#
loop_
_entity_poly.entity_id
_entity_poly.type
_entity_poly.pdbx_seq_one_letter_code
_entity_poly.pdbx_strand_id
1 'polypeptide(L)'
;MNNIISKEYQAPILLIVIAVFLIVPVYITGRTDLPAATLVVASCACFFGAVFLMVTRPEEGIPADVASFFSIGLMESYARVAAELGASGPAHFIPDGNKVRQFNPARNFRRIPKPNLTAIVPEPESGGIFSVPSGMPVMAHLQRSGKLRIPHDMPDIYTAISEAERDLIHVADEVEVTEEGESVVVRFREFRFMPACEEIRSESMKICQIAPCPPCSLAGCILAAGTGAVWNIEGIAPSPEKNEMLITFTRMKDEHPPRDEGPDTRH
;
A
#
# COMPACT_ATOMS: atom_id res chain seq x y z
N MET A 1 10.69 8.75 -36.36
CA MET A 1 10.40 9.83 -35.37
C MET A 1 9.07 9.51 -34.75
N ASN A 2 9.11 8.84 -33.60
CA ASN A 2 7.93 8.27 -32.95
C ASN A 2 7.17 9.36 -32.18
N ASN A 3 5.85 9.40 -32.37
CA ASN A 3 4.90 10.13 -31.53
C ASN A 3 4.97 9.55 -30.11
N ILE A 4 5.72 10.21 -29.21
CA ILE A 4 5.84 9.86 -27.78
C ILE A 4 4.82 10.65 -26.93
N ILE A 5 3.88 11.36 -27.55
CA ILE A 5 2.76 11.98 -26.85
C ILE A 5 1.59 11.01 -26.95
N SER A 6 1.21 10.35 -25.83
CA SER A 6 0.00 9.52 -25.80
C SER A 6 -1.19 10.32 -26.30
N LYS A 7 -2.15 9.67 -26.97
CA LYS A 7 -3.34 10.35 -27.52
C LYS A 7 -4.04 11.22 -26.47
N GLU A 8 -3.93 10.90 -25.18
CA GLU A 8 -4.57 11.66 -24.10
C GLU A 8 -3.85 12.97 -23.71
N TYR A 9 -2.54 13.12 -23.94
CA TYR A 9 -1.86 14.42 -23.75
C TYR A 9 -2.13 15.39 -24.90
N GLN A 10 -2.65 14.91 -26.03
CA GLN A 10 -2.89 15.72 -27.19
C GLN A 10 -3.88 16.85 -26.90
N ALA A 11 -4.97 16.59 -26.16
CA ALA A 11 -6.00 17.60 -25.90
C ALA A 11 -5.51 18.80 -25.06
N PRO A 12 -4.96 18.65 -23.84
CA PRO A 12 -4.48 19.81 -23.09
C PRO A 12 -3.20 20.41 -23.68
N ILE A 13 -2.30 19.62 -24.28
CA ILE A 13 -1.15 20.20 -24.99
C ILE A 13 -1.63 21.04 -26.16
N LEU A 14 -2.62 20.57 -26.93
CA LEU A 14 -3.21 21.34 -28.02
C LEU A 14 -3.88 22.61 -27.51
N LEU A 15 -4.61 22.56 -26.38
CA LEU A 15 -5.19 23.75 -25.76
C LEU A 15 -4.13 24.76 -25.32
N ILE A 16 -3.00 24.30 -24.77
CA ILE A 16 -1.85 25.17 -24.42
C ILE A 16 -1.25 25.79 -25.69
N VAL A 17 -1.04 24.99 -26.74
CA VAL A 17 -0.52 25.47 -28.02
C VAL A 17 -1.47 26.50 -28.64
N ILE A 18 -2.78 26.24 -28.65
CA ILE A 18 -3.80 27.18 -29.12
C ILE A 18 -3.76 28.47 -28.28
N ALA A 19 -3.68 28.37 -26.95
CA ALA A 19 -3.60 29.55 -26.08
C ALA A 19 -2.40 30.43 -26.43
N VAL A 20 -1.22 29.84 -26.67
CA VAL A 20 -0.01 30.55 -27.11
C VAL A 20 -0.21 31.18 -28.49
N PHE A 21 -0.80 30.46 -29.45
CA PHE A 21 -1.09 30.98 -30.78
C PHE A 21 -2.08 32.16 -30.77
N LEU A 22 -3.02 32.19 -29.82
CA LEU A 22 -3.98 33.29 -29.69
C LEU A 22 -3.34 34.54 -29.06
N ILE A 23 -2.42 34.39 -28.11
CA ILE A 23 -1.84 35.53 -27.36
C ILE A 23 -0.64 36.19 -28.07
N VAL A 24 0.17 35.42 -28.80
CA VAL A 24 1.39 35.91 -29.46
C VAL A 24 1.10 37.05 -30.48
N PRO A 25 0.09 36.95 -31.36
CA PRO A 25 -0.23 38.03 -32.30
C PRO A 25 -0.67 39.31 -31.59
N VAL A 26 -1.44 39.19 -30.50
CA VAL A 26 -1.87 40.35 -29.69
C VAL A 26 -0.66 41.03 -29.06
N TYR A 27 0.28 40.26 -28.53
CA TYR A 27 1.51 40.78 -27.93
C TYR A 27 2.40 41.50 -28.95
N ILE A 28 2.62 40.90 -30.14
CA ILE A 28 3.49 41.48 -31.18
C ILE A 28 2.87 42.74 -31.80
N THR A 29 1.55 42.74 -32.02
CA THR A 29 0.88 43.86 -32.71
C THR A 29 0.56 45.02 -31.76
N GLY A 30 0.61 44.81 -30.44
CA GLY A 30 0.29 45.82 -29.44
C GLY A 30 -1.15 46.36 -29.55
N ARG A 31 -2.05 45.59 -30.17
CA ARG A 31 -3.44 46.02 -30.39
C ARG A 31 -4.24 45.96 -29.10
N THR A 32 -5.04 46.99 -28.85
CA THR A 32 -5.90 47.15 -27.67
C THR A 32 -7.38 47.28 -28.04
N ASP A 33 -7.77 46.81 -29.22
CA ASP A 33 -9.15 46.84 -29.70
C ASP A 33 -9.96 45.64 -29.21
N LEU A 34 -11.29 45.71 -29.40
CA LEU A 34 -12.21 44.66 -28.96
C LEU A 34 -11.84 43.25 -29.47
N PRO A 35 -11.37 43.06 -30.73
CA PRO A 35 -10.87 41.76 -31.19
C PRO A 35 -9.67 41.24 -30.39
N ALA A 36 -8.72 42.12 -30.03
CA ALA A 36 -7.57 41.75 -29.22
C ALA A 36 -7.99 41.29 -27.82
N ALA A 37 -8.95 41.98 -27.20
CA ALA A 37 -9.50 41.57 -25.92
C ALA A 37 -10.16 40.16 -25.97
N THR A 38 -10.91 39.86 -27.03
CA THR A 38 -11.53 38.54 -27.22
C THR A 38 -10.49 37.42 -27.34
N LEU A 39 -9.38 37.66 -28.07
CA LEU A 39 -8.28 36.71 -28.20
C LEU A 39 -7.59 36.43 -26.86
N VAL A 40 -7.41 37.46 -26.02
CA VAL A 40 -6.84 37.32 -24.67
C VAL A 40 -7.75 36.44 -23.80
N VAL A 41 -9.06 36.72 -23.78
CA VAL A 41 -10.02 35.93 -22.99
C VAL A 41 -10.06 34.48 -23.47
N ALA A 42 -10.10 34.25 -24.79
CA ALA A 42 -10.07 32.90 -25.36
C ALA A 42 -8.77 32.16 -25.01
N SER A 43 -7.62 32.84 -25.07
CA SER A 43 -6.32 32.28 -24.66
C SER A 43 -6.33 31.87 -23.18
N CYS A 44 -6.81 32.73 -22.28
CA CYS A 44 -6.94 32.41 -20.87
C CYS A 44 -7.87 31.21 -20.65
N ALA A 45 -9.04 31.17 -21.31
CA ALA A 45 -9.97 30.05 -21.19
C ALA A 45 -9.34 28.72 -21.65
N CYS A 46 -8.62 28.72 -22.78
CA CYS A 46 -7.90 27.54 -23.26
C CYS A 46 -6.80 27.11 -22.29
N PHE A 47 -6.04 28.06 -21.73
CA PHE A 47 -4.97 27.76 -20.78
C PHE A 47 -5.50 27.17 -19.47
N PHE A 48 -6.51 27.81 -18.85
CA PHE A 48 -7.11 27.30 -17.61
C PHE A 48 -7.84 25.98 -17.85
N GLY A 49 -8.50 25.79 -18.99
CA GLY A 49 -9.09 24.51 -19.38
C GLY A 49 -8.04 23.41 -19.50
N ALA A 50 -6.86 23.70 -20.06
CA ALA A 50 -5.76 22.74 -20.14
C ALA A 50 -5.20 22.37 -18.76
N VAL A 51 -5.00 23.37 -17.88
CA VAL A 51 -4.54 23.14 -16.50
C VAL A 51 -5.57 22.32 -15.73
N PHE A 52 -6.86 22.66 -15.81
CA PHE A 52 -7.93 21.91 -15.18
C PHE A 52 -7.94 20.46 -15.67
N LEU A 53 -7.90 20.24 -16.99
CA LEU A 53 -7.81 18.90 -17.58
C LEU A 53 -6.52 18.14 -17.26
N MET A 54 -5.46 18.79 -16.79
CA MET A 54 -4.25 18.13 -16.29
C MET A 54 -4.36 17.81 -14.80
N VAL A 55 -5.00 18.69 -14.01
CA VAL A 55 -5.15 18.57 -12.56
C VAL A 55 -6.27 17.61 -12.17
N THR A 56 -7.40 17.62 -12.88
CA THR A 56 -8.56 16.77 -12.59
C THR A 56 -8.54 15.44 -13.33
N ARG A 57 -7.37 15.01 -13.81
CA ARG A 57 -7.28 13.71 -14.48
C ARG A 57 -7.54 12.62 -13.43
N PRO A 58 -8.50 11.71 -13.69
CA PRO A 58 -8.47 10.44 -12.99
C PRO A 58 -7.11 9.82 -13.28
N GLU A 59 -6.41 9.35 -12.25
CA GLU A 59 -5.17 8.61 -12.45
C GLU A 59 -5.46 7.46 -13.43
N GLU A 60 -4.65 7.36 -14.49
CA GLU A 60 -4.65 6.20 -15.39
C GLU A 60 -4.21 5.00 -14.57
N GLY A 61 -5.18 4.36 -13.93
CA GLY A 61 -5.01 3.30 -12.98
C GLY A 61 -6.12 2.28 -13.11
N ILE A 62 -5.86 1.09 -12.58
CA ILE A 62 -6.88 0.06 -12.46
C ILE A 62 -7.86 0.54 -11.39
N PRO A 63 -9.18 0.61 -11.68
CA PRO A 63 -10.18 0.97 -10.68
C PRO A 63 -9.98 0.18 -9.40
N ALA A 64 -10.07 0.84 -8.25
CA ALA A 64 -9.69 0.24 -6.97
C ALA A 64 -10.57 -0.98 -6.62
N ASP A 65 -11.85 -0.96 -7.00
CA ASP A 65 -12.74 -2.11 -6.92
C ASP A 65 -12.20 -3.29 -7.73
N VAL A 66 -11.79 -3.08 -8.98
CA VAL A 66 -11.18 -4.14 -9.82
C VAL A 66 -9.83 -4.61 -9.25
N ALA A 67 -8.97 -3.69 -8.83
CA ALA A 67 -7.66 -4.00 -8.28
C ALA A 67 -7.76 -4.83 -7.00
N SER A 68 -8.80 -4.61 -6.19
CA SER A 68 -9.03 -5.34 -4.95
C SER A 68 -9.24 -6.85 -5.15
N PHE A 69 -9.74 -7.26 -6.32
CA PHE A 69 -9.97 -8.68 -6.64
C PHE A 69 -8.70 -9.45 -7.04
N PHE A 70 -7.61 -8.77 -7.41
CA PHE A 70 -6.40 -9.44 -7.91
C PHE A 70 -5.73 -10.35 -6.89
N SER A 71 -5.89 -10.08 -5.59
CA SER A 71 -5.30 -10.91 -4.54
C SER A 71 -6.19 -12.05 -4.05
N ILE A 72 -7.51 -12.00 -4.29
CA ILE A 72 -8.46 -12.93 -3.64
C ILE A 72 -8.14 -14.38 -3.95
N GLY A 73 -8.02 -14.75 -5.23
CA GLY A 73 -7.74 -16.13 -5.62
C GLY A 73 -6.42 -16.67 -5.06
N LEU A 74 -5.40 -15.82 -4.95
CA LEU A 74 -4.12 -16.17 -4.33
C LEU A 74 -4.23 -16.33 -2.81
N MET A 75 -4.98 -15.45 -2.15
CA MET A 75 -5.23 -15.50 -0.71
C MET A 75 -5.99 -16.77 -0.32
N GLU A 76 -7.07 -17.09 -1.05
CA GLU A 76 -7.87 -18.30 -0.83
C GLU A 76 -7.05 -19.57 -1.05
N SER A 77 -6.34 -19.63 -2.18
CA SER A 77 -5.50 -20.78 -2.52
C SER A 77 -4.39 -20.98 -1.48
N TYR A 78 -3.71 -19.91 -1.08
CA TYR A 78 -2.69 -19.98 -0.05
C TYR A 78 -3.27 -20.39 1.30
N ALA A 79 -4.39 -19.79 1.74
CA ALA A 79 -5.02 -20.12 3.00
C ALA A 79 -5.46 -21.59 3.07
N ARG A 80 -5.99 -22.12 1.96
CA ARG A 80 -6.35 -23.54 1.83
C ARG A 80 -5.13 -24.44 1.92
N VAL A 81 -4.09 -24.17 1.13
CA VAL A 81 -2.83 -24.95 1.17
C VAL A 81 -2.21 -24.89 2.57
N ALA A 82 -2.17 -23.72 3.20
CA ALA A 82 -1.64 -23.55 4.54
C ALA A 82 -2.45 -24.36 5.58
N ALA A 83 -3.78 -24.37 5.46
CA ALA A 83 -4.65 -25.17 6.32
C ALA A 83 -4.46 -26.68 6.10
N GLU A 84 -4.33 -27.15 4.86
CA GLU A 84 -4.07 -28.56 4.52
C GLU A 84 -2.73 -29.05 5.06
N LEU A 85 -1.72 -28.18 5.09
CA LEU A 85 -0.41 -28.42 5.70
C LEU A 85 -0.40 -28.24 7.23
N GLY A 86 -1.56 -27.94 7.85
CA GLY A 86 -1.70 -27.77 9.30
C GLY A 86 -1.33 -26.39 9.85
N ALA A 87 -0.87 -25.47 9.00
CA ALA A 87 -0.41 -24.11 9.33
C ALA A 87 -1.54 -23.07 9.19
N SER A 88 -2.60 -23.25 9.98
CA SER A 88 -3.82 -22.41 9.92
C SER A 88 -3.84 -21.24 10.92
N GLY A 89 -2.70 -20.92 11.54
CA GLY A 89 -2.55 -19.79 12.44
C GLY A 89 -2.43 -18.44 11.71
N PRO A 90 -2.60 -17.32 12.44
CA PRO A 90 -2.53 -15.99 11.88
C PRO A 90 -1.14 -15.68 11.33
N ALA A 91 -1.06 -14.77 10.37
CA ALA A 91 0.17 -14.29 9.79
C ALA A 91 1.01 -13.54 10.84
N HIS A 92 2.27 -13.95 10.99
CA HIS A 92 3.29 -13.28 11.77
C HIS A 92 4.30 -12.62 10.82
N PHE A 93 4.53 -11.32 11.00
CA PHE A 93 5.50 -10.53 10.25
C PHE A 93 6.81 -10.49 11.02
N ILE A 94 7.82 -11.16 10.49
CA ILE A 94 9.12 -11.32 11.11
C ILE A 94 10.14 -10.47 10.36
N PRO A 95 10.86 -9.55 11.03
CA PRO A 95 11.93 -8.79 10.41
C PRO A 95 13.10 -9.71 10.05
N ASP A 96 13.62 -9.54 8.84
CA ASP A 96 14.74 -10.29 8.26
C ASP A 96 15.70 -9.30 7.58
N GLY A 97 16.50 -8.62 8.40
CA GLY A 97 17.38 -7.54 7.98
C GLY A 97 16.63 -6.32 7.42
N ASN A 98 16.64 -6.20 6.09
CA ASN A 98 15.91 -5.14 5.34
C ASN A 98 14.61 -5.66 4.70
N LYS A 99 14.23 -6.91 4.97
CA LYS A 99 13.02 -7.55 4.46
C LYS A 99 12.12 -7.96 5.62
N VAL A 100 10.89 -8.33 5.28
CA VAL A 100 9.95 -8.95 6.20
C VAL A 100 9.52 -10.29 5.61
N ARG A 101 9.46 -11.31 6.47
CA ARG A 101 8.96 -12.64 6.14
C ARG A 101 7.62 -12.84 6.84
N GLN A 102 6.71 -13.52 6.18
CA GLN A 102 5.47 -13.97 6.81
C GLN A 102 5.68 -15.40 7.31
N PHE A 103 5.18 -15.69 8.51
CA PHE A 103 5.13 -17.04 9.06
C PHE A 103 3.71 -17.36 9.54
N ASN A 104 3.17 -18.49 9.10
CA ASN A 104 1.90 -19.03 9.57
C ASN A 104 2.17 -20.25 10.46
N PRO A 105 1.87 -20.19 11.77
CA PRO A 105 2.16 -21.30 12.69
C PRO A 105 1.17 -22.45 12.53
N ALA A 106 1.65 -23.65 12.85
CA ALA A 106 0.81 -24.80 13.14
C ALA A 106 0.10 -24.66 14.51
N ARG A 107 -0.95 -25.45 14.75
CA ARG A 107 -1.84 -25.30 15.92
C ARG A 107 -1.15 -25.35 17.30
N ASN A 108 -0.03 -26.06 17.44
CA ASN A 108 0.67 -26.30 18.73
C ASN A 108 2.00 -25.55 18.83
N PHE A 109 2.14 -24.49 18.05
CA PHE A 109 3.35 -23.70 18.00
C PHE A 109 3.65 -22.99 19.32
N ARG A 110 4.92 -22.99 19.72
CA ARG A 110 5.41 -22.34 20.94
C ARG A 110 6.46 -21.26 20.69
N ARG A 111 7.18 -21.31 19.57
CA ARG A 111 8.30 -20.41 19.31
C ARG A 111 8.50 -20.13 17.83
N ILE A 112 8.68 -18.85 17.51
CA ILE A 112 9.01 -18.40 16.15
C ILE A 112 10.38 -18.91 15.70
N PRO A 113 10.45 -19.75 14.65
CA PRO A 113 11.72 -20.17 14.10
C PRO A 113 12.43 -18.96 13.48
N LYS A 114 13.76 -18.99 13.48
CA LYS A 114 14.52 -17.99 12.73
C LYS A 114 14.15 -18.09 11.24
N PRO A 115 14.05 -16.96 10.52
CA PRO A 115 13.89 -16.99 9.08
C PRO A 115 14.95 -17.91 8.46
N ASN A 116 14.50 -18.99 7.81
CA ASN A 116 15.37 -19.94 7.11
C ASN A 116 14.96 -20.00 5.63
N LEU A 117 15.82 -20.56 4.79
CA LEU A 117 15.61 -20.76 3.36
C LEU A 117 14.45 -21.74 3.06
N THR A 118 14.06 -22.59 4.01
CA THR A 118 12.97 -23.56 3.86
C THR A 118 11.60 -22.93 4.03
N ALA A 119 10.72 -23.11 3.03
CA ALA A 119 9.35 -22.61 3.06
C ALA A 119 8.44 -23.34 4.06
N ILE A 120 8.78 -24.57 4.43
CA ILE A 120 8.02 -25.38 5.39
C ILE A 120 8.95 -25.77 6.54
N VAL A 121 8.49 -25.53 7.76
CA VAL A 121 9.18 -25.93 9.00
C VAL A 121 8.43 -27.14 9.55
N PRO A 122 8.99 -28.37 9.46
CA PRO A 122 8.29 -29.59 9.87
C PRO A 122 8.39 -29.89 11.38
N GLU A 123 8.91 -28.96 12.18
CA GLU A 123 9.18 -29.20 13.61
C GLU A 123 7.90 -29.22 14.46
N PRO A 124 7.76 -30.13 15.45
CA PRO A 124 6.53 -30.25 16.25
C PRO A 124 6.14 -29.00 17.06
N GLU A 125 7.12 -28.21 17.52
CA GLU A 125 6.90 -27.05 18.41
C GLU A 125 7.13 -25.68 17.72
N SER A 126 7.75 -25.67 16.54
CA SER A 126 8.03 -24.47 15.74
C SER A 126 7.45 -24.56 14.31
N GLY A 127 6.63 -25.58 14.08
CA GLY A 127 6.15 -25.93 12.75
C GLY A 127 5.23 -24.88 12.14
N GLY A 128 5.34 -24.72 10.83
CA GLY A 128 4.58 -23.73 10.09
C GLY A 128 5.12 -23.49 8.69
N ILE A 129 4.63 -22.44 8.06
CA ILE A 129 4.97 -22.07 6.69
C ILE A 129 5.56 -20.67 6.67
N PHE A 130 6.74 -20.55 6.07
CA PHE A 130 7.31 -19.26 5.69
C PHE A 130 6.89 -18.89 4.28
N SER A 131 6.44 -17.65 4.12
CA SER A 131 6.09 -17.07 2.84
C SER A 131 6.57 -15.63 2.73
N VAL A 132 6.49 -15.08 1.52
CA VAL A 132 6.67 -13.65 1.29
C VAL A 132 5.34 -12.97 1.61
N PRO A 133 5.30 -11.98 2.51
CA PRO A 133 4.07 -11.24 2.77
C PRO A 133 3.58 -10.55 1.49
N SER A 134 2.27 -10.52 1.26
CA SER A 134 1.68 -9.93 0.05
C SER A 134 1.96 -8.42 -0.09
N GLY A 135 2.21 -7.72 1.03
CA GLY A 135 2.61 -6.31 1.06
C GLY A 135 4.11 -6.08 0.82
N MET A 136 4.96 -7.11 0.93
CA MET A 136 6.41 -6.98 0.78
C MET A 136 6.84 -6.50 -0.63
N PRO A 137 6.27 -7.00 -1.75
CA PRO A 137 6.57 -6.47 -3.08
C PRO A 137 6.24 -4.98 -3.22
N VAL A 138 5.13 -4.54 -2.61
CA VAL A 138 4.70 -3.13 -2.59
C VAL A 138 5.71 -2.30 -1.80
N MET A 139 6.03 -2.71 -0.57
CA MET A 139 7.03 -2.04 0.27
C MET A 139 8.38 -1.93 -0.44
N ALA A 140 8.86 -3.02 -1.05
CA ALA A 140 10.13 -3.04 -1.78
C ALA A 140 10.12 -2.14 -3.02
N HIS A 141 8.98 -1.97 -3.69
CA HIS A 141 8.84 -1.03 -4.80
C HIS A 141 8.89 0.42 -4.32
N LEU A 142 8.15 0.75 -3.25
CA LEU A 142 8.13 2.09 -2.66
C LEU A 142 9.50 2.51 -2.10
N GLN A 143 10.23 1.58 -1.48
CA GLN A 143 11.59 1.83 -1.02
C GLN A 143 12.58 2.06 -2.18
N ARG A 144 12.54 1.20 -3.23
CA ARG A 144 13.42 1.34 -4.40
C ARG A 144 13.16 2.62 -5.20
N SER A 145 11.91 3.10 -5.21
CA SER A 145 11.53 4.37 -5.83
C SER A 145 11.81 5.59 -4.95
N GLY A 146 12.32 5.39 -3.72
CA GLY A 146 12.62 6.46 -2.78
C GLY A 146 11.38 7.11 -2.14
N LYS A 147 10.19 6.54 -2.35
CA LYS A 147 8.91 7.07 -1.83
C LYS A 147 8.64 6.66 -0.38
N LEU A 148 9.21 5.54 0.08
CA LEU A 148 9.05 5.05 1.44
C LEU A 148 10.41 4.83 2.11
N ARG A 149 10.58 5.41 3.29
CA ARG A 149 11.67 5.10 4.22
C ARG A 149 11.03 4.59 5.50
N ILE A 150 11.60 3.53 6.06
CA ILE A 150 11.06 2.92 7.27
C ILE A 150 11.75 3.56 8.49
N PRO A 151 11.02 4.31 9.33
CA PRO A 151 11.55 4.89 10.56
C PRO A 151 11.67 3.84 11.67
N HIS A 152 12.26 4.24 12.80
CA HIS A 152 12.48 3.37 13.96
C HIS A 152 11.68 3.76 15.20
N ASP A 153 11.19 4.99 15.26
CA ASP A 153 10.36 5.49 16.35
C ASP A 153 8.88 5.19 16.08
N MET A 154 8.16 4.69 17.09
CA MET A 154 6.75 4.26 16.94
C MET A 154 5.83 5.34 16.32
N PRO A 155 5.86 6.61 16.75
CA PRO A 155 5.02 7.64 16.15
C PRO A 155 5.30 7.84 14.66
N ASP A 156 6.58 7.81 14.27
CA ASP A 156 6.98 7.95 12.87
C ASP A 156 6.60 6.70 12.06
N ILE A 157 6.64 5.51 12.67
CA ILE A 157 6.16 4.27 12.05
C ILE A 157 4.65 4.36 11.78
N TYR A 158 3.86 4.91 12.71
CA TYR A 158 2.44 5.15 12.52
C TYR A 158 2.17 6.12 11.37
N THR A 159 2.93 7.21 11.30
CA THR A 159 2.88 8.15 10.17
C THR A 159 3.25 7.45 8.85
N ALA A 160 4.31 6.64 8.83
CA ALA A 160 4.73 5.91 7.64
C ALA A 160 3.67 4.92 7.14
N ILE A 161 2.92 4.26 8.03
CA ILE A 161 1.78 3.40 7.66
C ILE A 161 0.66 4.26 7.06
N SER A 162 0.26 5.33 7.74
CA SER A 162 -0.80 6.22 7.26
C SER A 162 -0.49 6.80 5.87
N GLU A 163 0.71 7.35 5.68
CA GLU A 163 1.16 7.91 4.40
C GLU A 163 1.31 6.84 3.32
N ALA A 164 1.86 5.66 3.65
CA ALA A 164 1.99 4.59 2.67
C ALA A 164 0.63 4.16 2.12
N GLU A 165 -0.32 3.89 3.02
CA GLU A 165 -1.66 3.40 2.66
C GLU A 165 -2.51 4.49 1.98
N ARG A 166 -2.52 5.73 2.51
CA ARG A 166 -3.34 6.84 1.99
C ARG A 166 -2.73 7.52 0.77
N ASP A 167 -1.44 7.85 0.82
CA ASP A 167 -0.81 8.77 -0.14
C ASP A 167 0.04 8.06 -1.20
N LEU A 168 0.56 6.87 -0.90
CA LEU A 168 1.42 6.14 -1.86
C LEU A 168 0.67 5.08 -2.65
N ILE A 169 -0.30 4.40 -2.03
CA ILE A 169 -1.10 3.35 -2.69
C ILE A 169 -2.61 3.65 -2.73
N HIS A 170 -3.04 4.75 -2.12
CA HIS A 170 -4.41 5.28 -2.21
C HIS A 170 -5.50 4.26 -1.92
N VAL A 171 -5.35 3.43 -0.88
CA VAL A 171 -6.33 2.39 -0.54
C VAL A 171 -7.51 2.92 0.27
N ALA A 172 -7.39 4.11 0.84
CA ALA A 172 -8.42 4.78 1.64
C ALA A 172 -8.23 6.30 1.57
N ASP A 173 -9.29 7.05 1.84
CA ASP A 173 -9.20 8.52 1.89
C ASP A 173 -8.62 8.99 3.23
N GLU A 174 -8.86 8.25 4.31
CA GLU A 174 -8.21 8.47 5.61
C GLU A 174 -7.67 7.15 6.18
N VAL A 175 -6.47 7.22 6.77
CA VAL A 175 -5.84 6.12 7.50
C VAL A 175 -5.35 6.63 8.84
N GLU A 176 -5.89 6.08 9.92
CA GLU A 176 -5.54 6.40 11.30
C GLU A 176 -4.87 5.19 11.94
N VAL A 177 -3.77 5.41 12.65
CA VAL A 177 -3.03 4.36 13.35
C VAL A 177 -2.97 4.73 14.82
N THR A 178 -3.57 3.90 15.67
CA THR A 178 -3.66 4.13 17.11
C THR A 178 -3.00 3.00 17.89
N GLU A 179 -2.41 3.34 19.02
CA GLU A 179 -1.90 2.37 19.98
C GLU A 179 -2.95 2.10 21.05
N GLU A 180 -3.29 0.83 21.24
CA GLU A 180 -4.25 0.35 22.23
C GLU A 180 -3.58 -0.73 23.11
N GLY A 181 -2.86 -0.27 24.15
CA GLY A 181 -2.15 -1.15 25.06
C GLY A 181 -0.95 -1.82 24.38
N GLU A 182 -1.02 -3.14 24.15
CA GLU A 182 0.04 -3.91 23.45
C GLU A 182 -0.29 -4.15 21.96
N SER A 183 -1.41 -3.57 21.51
CA SER A 183 -1.88 -3.70 20.13
C SER A 183 -1.80 -2.36 19.39
N VAL A 184 -1.60 -2.44 18.09
CA VAL A 184 -1.70 -1.31 17.16
C VAL A 184 -2.92 -1.55 16.28
N VAL A 185 -3.81 -0.56 16.22
CA VAL A 185 -5.02 -0.59 15.41
C VAL A 185 -4.83 0.34 14.22
N VAL A 186 -5.02 -0.19 13.01
CA VAL A 186 -5.03 0.59 11.77
C VAL A 186 -6.48 0.68 11.29
N ARG A 187 -7.00 1.90 11.22
CA ARG A 187 -8.35 2.22 10.76
C ARG A 187 -8.28 2.90 9.40
N PHE A 188 -8.98 2.33 8.43
CA PHE A 188 -9.20 2.90 7.11
C PHE A 188 -10.62 3.44 7.03
N ARG A 189 -10.81 4.68 6.56
CA ARG A 189 -12.13 5.23 6.20
C ARG A 189 -12.21 5.46 4.70
N GLU A 190 -13.40 5.24 4.16
CA GLU A 190 -13.62 5.17 2.71
C GLU A 190 -12.67 4.15 2.05
N PHE A 191 -12.63 2.94 2.63
CA PHE A 191 -11.70 1.90 2.20
C PHE A 191 -12.07 1.37 0.80
N ARG A 192 -11.22 1.62 -0.18
CA ARG A 192 -11.53 1.38 -1.59
C ARG A 192 -11.59 -0.10 -1.98
N PHE A 193 -11.08 -0.98 -1.12
CA PHE A 193 -11.04 -2.43 -1.35
C PHE A 193 -12.18 -3.16 -0.60
N MET A 194 -13.18 -2.42 -0.10
CA MET A 194 -14.34 -3.00 0.60
C MET A 194 -15.05 -4.12 -0.18
N PRO A 195 -15.27 -4.03 -1.52
CA PRO A 195 -15.93 -5.10 -2.25
C PRO A 195 -15.21 -6.46 -2.14
N ALA A 196 -13.88 -6.47 -2.22
CA ALA A 196 -13.09 -7.69 -2.01
C ALA A 196 -13.19 -8.21 -0.57
N CYS A 197 -13.31 -7.31 0.42
CA CYS A 197 -13.49 -7.71 1.81
C CYS A 197 -14.87 -8.35 2.05
N GLU A 198 -15.92 -7.88 1.38
CA GLU A 198 -17.24 -8.50 1.40
C GLU A 198 -17.21 -9.91 0.78
N GLU A 199 -16.54 -10.07 -0.37
CA GLU A 199 -16.38 -11.37 -1.03
C GLU A 199 -15.68 -12.38 -0.10
N ILE A 200 -14.52 -12.01 0.47
CA ILE A 200 -13.80 -12.90 1.39
C ILE A 200 -14.60 -13.17 2.67
N ARG A 201 -15.32 -12.16 3.17
CA ARG A 201 -16.18 -12.33 4.36
C ARG A 201 -17.26 -13.36 4.13
N SER A 202 -17.76 -13.49 2.90
CA SER A 202 -18.76 -14.50 2.52
C SER A 202 -18.23 -15.94 2.62
N GLU A 203 -16.93 -16.13 2.41
CA GLU A 203 -16.23 -17.42 2.55
C GLU A 203 -15.73 -17.61 4.00
N SER A 204 -14.75 -16.80 4.44
CA SER A 204 -14.24 -16.80 5.81
C SER A 204 -13.25 -15.65 6.07
N MET A 205 -13.49 -14.86 7.12
CA MET A 205 -12.50 -13.88 7.61
C MET A 205 -11.18 -14.48 8.09
N LYS A 206 -11.14 -15.81 8.33
CA LYS A 206 -9.91 -16.52 8.65
C LYS A 206 -8.92 -16.51 7.49
N ILE A 207 -9.39 -16.40 6.24
CA ILE A 207 -8.53 -16.24 5.06
C ILE A 207 -7.67 -15.00 5.21
N CYS A 208 -8.25 -13.86 5.57
CA CYS A 208 -7.50 -12.61 5.77
C CYS A 208 -6.49 -12.68 6.93
N GLN A 209 -6.76 -13.46 7.97
CA GLN A 209 -5.81 -13.67 9.06
C GLN A 209 -4.63 -14.55 8.64
N ILE A 210 -4.84 -15.57 7.82
CA ILE A 210 -3.79 -16.47 7.34
C ILE A 210 -2.99 -15.81 6.21
N ALA A 211 -3.68 -15.17 5.28
CA ALA A 211 -3.18 -14.65 4.02
C ALA A 211 -3.66 -13.21 3.82
N PRO A 212 -3.15 -12.23 4.59
CA PRO A 212 -3.60 -10.84 4.48
C PRO A 212 -3.39 -10.30 3.06
N CYS A 213 -4.32 -9.46 2.59
CA CYS A 213 -4.21 -8.79 1.30
C CYS A 213 -3.07 -7.75 1.32
N PRO A 214 -2.60 -7.25 0.15
CA PRO A 214 -1.44 -6.38 0.09
C PRO A 214 -1.52 -5.13 1.01
N PRO A 215 -2.65 -4.40 1.14
CA PRO A 215 -2.76 -3.29 2.09
C PRO A 215 -2.60 -3.75 3.56
N CYS A 216 -3.37 -4.76 3.98
CA CYS A 216 -3.28 -5.29 5.35
C CYS A 216 -1.86 -5.81 5.67
N SER A 217 -1.23 -6.46 4.70
CA SER A 217 0.11 -7.01 4.82
C SER A 217 1.19 -5.93 4.83
N LEU A 218 1.00 -4.84 4.10
CA LEU A 218 1.95 -3.72 4.03
C LEU A 218 2.08 -3.03 5.39
N ALA A 219 0.97 -2.71 6.06
CA ALA A 219 0.98 -2.18 7.42
C ALA A 219 1.77 -3.07 8.40
N GLY A 220 1.54 -4.39 8.36
CA GLY A 220 2.28 -5.36 9.17
C GLY A 220 3.78 -5.42 8.83
N CYS A 221 4.14 -5.28 7.54
CA CYS A 221 5.53 -5.21 7.11
C CYS A 221 6.22 -3.94 7.62
N ILE A 222 5.55 -2.78 7.56
CA ILE A 222 6.12 -1.52 8.04
C ILE A 222 6.34 -1.58 9.56
N LEU A 223 5.38 -2.13 10.33
CA LEU A 223 5.53 -2.36 11.77
C LEU A 223 6.74 -3.24 12.09
N ALA A 224 6.83 -4.42 11.46
CA ALA A 224 7.92 -5.35 11.71
C ALA A 224 9.29 -4.77 11.32
N ALA A 225 9.36 -4.12 10.14
CA ALA A 225 10.61 -3.54 9.65
C ALA A 225 11.07 -2.33 10.49
N GLY A 226 10.14 -1.50 10.96
CA GLY A 226 10.47 -0.30 11.73
C GLY A 226 10.88 -0.62 13.16
N THR A 227 10.11 -1.50 13.81
CA THR A 227 10.34 -1.88 15.22
C THR A 227 11.43 -2.92 15.42
N GLY A 228 11.77 -3.69 14.38
CA GLY A 228 12.62 -4.87 14.52
C GLY A 228 12.02 -5.97 15.39
N ALA A 229 10.71 -5.92 15.66
CA ALA A 229 9.99 -6.90 16.45
C ALA A 229 9.01 -7.71 15.59
N VAL A 230 8.55 -8.84 16.12
CA VAL A 230 7.54 -9.65 15.45
C VAL A 230 6.14 -9.15 15.79
N TRP A 231 5.32 -8.98 14.76
CA TRP A 231 3.92 -8.57 14.87
C TRP A 231 3.01 -9.61 14.23
N ASN A 232 1.86 -9.90 14.82
CA ASN A 232 0.85 -10.77 14.22
C ASN A 232 -0.46 -10.04 14.01
N ILE A 233 -1.26 -10.49 13.04
CA ILE A 233 -2.65 -10.03 12.89
C ILE A 233 -3.49 -10.74 13.95
N GLU A 234 -4.11 -9.96 14.82
CA GLU A 234 -5.08 -10.43 15.80
C GLU A 234 -6.49 -10.44 15.20
N GLY A 235 -6.84 -9.37 14.50
CA GLY A 235 -8.18 -9.17 13.97
C GLY A 235 -8.21 -8.34 12.70
N ILE A 236 -9.18 -8.64 11.84
CA ILE A 236 -9.56 -7.82 10.68
C ILE A 236 -11.08 -7.70 10.72
N ALA A 237 -11.59 -6.48 10.68
CA ALA A 237 -13.00 -6.18 10.83
C ALA A 237 -13.47 -5.17 9.77
N PRO A 238 -13.94 -5.64 8.59
CA PRO A 238 -14.64 -4.79 7.63
C PRO A 238 -16.00 -4.37 8.16
N SER A 239 -16.36 -3.11 7.94
CA SER A 239 -17.68 -2.54 8.16
C SER A 239 -18.20 -1.92 6.86
N PRO A 240 -18.87 -2.70 5.99
CA PRO A 240 -19.39 -2.21 4.71
C PRO A 240 -20.37 -1.05 4.88
N GLU A 241 -21.21 -1.10 5.92
CA GLU A 241 -22.20 -0.05 6.23
C GLU A 241 -21.56 1.31 6.51
N LYS A 242 -20.34 1.34 7.05
CA LYS A 242 -19.59 2.55 7.37
C LYS A 242 -18.46 2.84 6.37
N ASN A 243 -18.26 1.95 5.39
CA ASN A 243 -17.09 1.93 4.53
C ASN A 243 -15.75 2.01 5.29
N GLU A 244 -15.67 1.34 6.45
CA GLU A 244 -14.50 1.31 7.31
C GLU A 244 -13.86 -0.08 7.36
N MET A 245 -12.53 -0.12 7.46
CA MET A 245 -11.79 -1.35 7.75
C MET A 245 -10.92 -1.14 8.99
N LEU A 246 -10.93 -2.10 9.90
CA LEU A 246 -10.03 -2.14 11.06
C LEU A 246 -9.12 -3.36 10.98
N ILE A 247 -7.85 -3.14 11.28
CA ILE A 247 -6.86 -4.20 11.44
C ILE A 247 -6.19 -4.02 12.81
N THR A 248 -6.15 -5.08 13.59
CA THR A 248 -5.47 -5.10 14.88
C THR A 248 -4.22 -5.96 14.77
N PHE A 249 -3.08 -5.36 15.08
CA PHE A 249 -1.80 -6.04 15.20
C PHE A 249 -1.41 -6.15 16.66
N THR A 250 -0.89 -7.29 17.08
CA THR A 250 -0.31 -7.46 18.42
C THR A 250 1.17 -7.70 18.30
N ARG A 251 1.96 -7.13 19.22
CA ARG A 251 3.38 -7.42 19.32
C ARG A 251 3.61 -8.73 20.06
N MET A 252 4.37 -9.64 19.47
CA MET A 252 4.78 -10.87 20.16
C MET A 252 5.87 -10.55 21.20
N LYS A 253 5.73 -11.12 22.41
CA LYS A 253 6.65 -10.89 23.54
C LYS A 253 7.94 -11.72 23.51
N ASP A 254 8.21 -12.48 22.46
CA ASP A 254 9.35 -13.41 22.43
C ASP A 254 10.64 -12.82 21.83
N GLU A 255 11.75 -13.22 22.47
CA GLU A 255 13.17 -12.93 22.18
C GLU A 255 13.58 -13.28 20.74
N HIS A 256 13.28 -12.41 19.78
CA HIS A 256 14.14 -12.30 18.61
C HIS A 256 15.38 -11.50 19.02
N PRO A 257 16.61 -11.97 18.76
CA PRO A 257 17.80 -11.18 19.06
C PRO A 257 17.68 -9.84 18.31
N PRO A 258 18.14 -8.73 18.91
CA PRO A 258 18.18 -7.45 18.23
C PRO A 258 18.97 -7.60 16.93
N ARG A 259 18.63 -6.76 15.93
CA ARG A 259 19.37 -6.61 14.67
C ARG A 259 20.87 -6.79 14.93
N ASP A 260 21.52 -7.71 14.21
CA ASP A 260 22.98 -7.64 14.06
C ASP A 260 23.28 -6.25 13.47
N GLU A 261 23.87 -5.38 14.27
CA GLU A 261 24.46 -4.14 13.78
C GLU A 261 25.43 -4.54 12.67
N GLY A 262 25.18 -4.05 11.46
CA GLY A 262 26.08 -4.24 10.34
C GLY A 262 27.51 -3.84 10.72
N PRO A 263 28.52 -4.41 10.05
CA PRO A 263 29.91 -4.34 10.51
C PRO A 263 30.33 -2.90 10.80
N ASP A 264 30.72 -2.66 12.04
CA ASP A 264 31.32 -1.43 12.54
C ASP A 264 32.45 -1.05 11.58
N THR A 265 32.25 0.02 10.81
CA THR A 265 33.30 0.58 9.95
C THR A 265 34.24 1.39 10.84
N ARG A 266 35.05 0.65 11.62
CA ARG A 266 36.26 1.14 12.23
C ARG A 266 37.42 0.28 11.75
N HIS A 267 38.04 0.73 10.65
CA HIS A 267 39.47 0.97 10.49
C HIS A 267 39.81 1.14 9.00
#